data_AF-A0A3M1LHC9-F1
#
_entry.id   AF-A0A3M1LHC9-F1
#
_cell.length_a   1.000
_cell.length_b   1.000
_cell.length_c   1.000
_cell.angle_alpha   90.00
_cell.angle_beta   90.00
_cell.angle_gamma   90.00
#
_symmetry.space_group_name_H-M   'P 1'
#
loop_
_entity.id
_entity.type
_entity.pdbx_description
1 polymer ?
#
loop_
_entity_poly.entity_id
_entity_poly.type
_entity_poly.pdbx_seq_one_letter_code
_entity_poly.pdbx_strand_id
1 'polypeptide(L)'
;MTVETLSHPQTWALEQLTRLARHRPELVGAALDRLLSEDPELRWALVVGAYLERQINLGKAAELLGMHEMALRERFLALGIPLRIGPADLAEAKAEVEAIR
;
A
#
# COMPACT_ATOMS: atom_id res chain seq x y z
N MET A 1 7.63 19.73 -14.14
CA MET A 1 7.91 18.77 -13.05
C MET A 1 9.07 17.91 -13.47
N THR A 2 10.24 18.11 -12.86
CA THR A 2 11.35 17.15 -12.95
C THR A 2 10.93 15.92 -12.16
N VAL A 3 10.80 14.78 -12.83
CA VAL A 3 10.59 13.50 -12.14
C VAL A 3 11.93 13.13 -11.52
N GLU A 4 12.09 13.34 -10.22
CA GLU A 4 13.26 12.86 -9.51
C GLU A 4 13.28 11.34 -9.62
N THR A 5 14.28 10.82 -10.32
CA THR A 5 14.47 9.39 -10.52
C THR A 5 15.45 8.88 -9.49
N LEU A 6 15.25 7.65 -9.01
CA LEU A 6 16.23 7.01 -8.13
C LEU A 6 17.62 7.02 -8.77
N SER A 7 18.64 7.31 -7.96
CA SER A 7 20.03 7.18 -8.38
C SER A 7 20.39 5.72 -8.66
N HIS A 8 21.44 5.49 -9.46
CA HIS A 8 21.89 4.13 -9.78
C HIS A 8 22.13 3.23 -8.54
N PRO A 9 22.78 3.71 -7.46
CA PRO A 9 22.92 2.93 -6.23
C PRO A 9 21.57 2.59 -5.56
N GLN A 10 20.60 3.49 -5.58
CA GLN A 10 19.27 3.26 -4.99
C GLN A 10 18.47 2.24 -5.79
N THR A 11 18.50 2.33 -7.12
CA THR A 11 17.88 1.33 -8.01
C THR A 11 18.48 -0.05 -7.79
N TRP A 12 19.81 -0.16 -7.75
CA TRP A 12 20.49 -1.42 -7.46
C TRP A 12 20.09 -1.99 -6.10
N ALA A 13 20.02 -1.16 -5.05
CA ALA A 13 19.64 -1.58 -3.71
C ALA A 13 18.21 -2.13 -3.65
N LEU A 14 17.25 -1.47 -4.33
CA LEU A 14 15.86 -1.93 -4.40
C LEU A 14 15.74 -3.31 -5.07
N GLU A 15 16.49 -3.54 -6.14
CA GLU A 15 16.55 -4.85 -6.80
C GLU A 15 17.13 -5.92 -5.86
N GLN A 16 18.19 -5.60 -5.11
CA GLN A 16 18.77 -6.55 -4.16
C GLN A 16 17.83 -6.85 -3.00
N LEU A 17 17.10 -5.85 -2.48
CA LEU A 17 16.07 -6.07 -1.47
C LEU A 17 14.98 -7.02 -1.96
N THR A 18 14.54 -6.85 -3.22
CA THR A 18 13.55 -7.75 -3.85
C THR A 18 14.05 -9.19 -3.94
N ARG A 19 15.34 -9.38 -4.25
CA ARG A 19 15.98 -10.70 -4.27
C ARG A 19 16.12 -11.29 -2.87
N LEU A 20 16.55 -10.47 -1.91
CA LEU A 20 16.74 -10.87 -0.52
C LEU A 20 15.42 -11.34 0.11
N ALA A 21 14.31 -10.66 -0.19
CA ALA A 21 12.99 -11.02 0.33
C ALA A 21 12.56 -12.47 0.02
N ARG A 22 13.07 -13.05 -1.08
CA ARG A 22 12.77 -14.43 -1.48
C ARG A 22 13.51 -15.48 -0.63
N HIS A 23 14.65 -15.10 -0.06
CA HIS A 23 15.54 -16.02 0.66
C HIS A 23 15.56 -15.75 2.16
N ARG A 24 15.34 -14.50 2.57
CA ARG A 24 15.34 -14.00 3.95
C ARG A 24 14.24 -12.96 4.16
N PRO A 25 12.96 -13.37 4.07
CA PRO A 25 11.83 -12.45 4.21
C PRO A 25 11.80 -11.72 5.56
N GLU A 26 12.34 -12.33 6.62
CA GLU A 26 12.39 -11.76 7.97
C GLU A 26 13.22 -10.48 8.05
N LEU A 27 14.35 -10.40 7.31
CA LEU A 27 15.21 -9.23 7.30
C LEU A 27 14.58 -8.07 6.54
N VAL A 28 13.96 -8.39 5.39
CA VAL A 28 13.30 -7.37 4.57
C VAL A 28 12.02 -6.89 5.23
N GLY A 29 11.23 -7.81 5.81
CA GLY A 29 10.02 -7.48 6.57
C GLY A 29 10.31 -6.49 7.70
N ALA A 30 11.27 -6.81 8.58
CA ALA A 30 11.63 -5.93 9.69
C ALA A 30 12.16 -4.55 9.22
N ALA A 31 12.85 -4.49 8.08
CA ALA A 31 13.31 -3.22 7.51
C ALA A 31 12.15 -2.39 6.93
N LEU A 32 11.21 -3.03 6.23
CA LEU A 32 10.01 -2.38 5.71
C LEU A 32 9.10 -1.89 6.83
N ASP A 33 8.87 -2.71 7.86
CA ASP A 33 8.06 -2.32 9.01
C ASP A 33 8.61 -1.07 9.69
N ARG A 34 9.94 -0.98 9.84
CA ARG A 34 10.60 0.21 10.38
C ARG A 34 10.39 1.42 9.46
N LEU A 35 10.70 1.28 8.17
CA LEU A 35 10.56 2.37 7.20
C LEU A 35 9.14 2.93 7.15
N LEU A 36 8.12 2.05 7.09
CA LEU A 36 6.72 2.45 7.02
C LEU A 36 6.18 3.00 8.35
N SER A 37 6.81 2.67 9.47
CA SER A 37 6.47 3.24 10.77
C SER A 37 7.11 4.61 10.98
N GLU A 38 8.32 4.82 10.48
CA GLU A 38 9.08 6.07 10.60
C GLU A 38 8.63 7.14 9.59
N ASP A 39 8.11 6.74 8.43
CA ASP A 39 7.66 7.65 7.37
C ASP A 39 6.16 7.43 7.02
N PRO A 40 5.25 8.14 7.72
CA PRO A 40 3.82 8.04 7.46
C PRO A 40 3.40 8.55 6.07
N GLU A 41 4.15 9.48 5.47
CA GLU A 41 3.85 10.03 4.16
C GLU A 41 4.19 9.02 3.07
N LEU A 42 5.36 8.37 3.16
CA LEU A 42 5.73 7.26 2.30
C LEU A 42 4.73 6.10 2.43
N ARG A 43 4.35 5.73 3.66
CA ARG A 43 3.32 4.70 3.89
C ARG A 43 2.00 5.07 3.21
N TRP A 44 1.56 6.32 3.34
CA TRP A 44 0.37 6.82 2.67
C TRP A 44 0.47 6.69 1.15
N ALA A 45 1.56 7.18 0.56
CA ALA A 45 1.78 7.15 -0.89
C ALA A 45 1.77 5.72 -1.45
N LEU A 46 2.46 4.78 -0.76
CA LEU A 46 2.50 3.37 -1.18
C LEU A 46 1.12 2.71 -1.13
N VAL A 47 0.38 2.89 -0.03
CA VAL A 47 -0.93 2.26 0.14
C VAL A 47 -1.96 2.86 -0.85
N VAL A 48 -1.98 4.18 -1.02
CA VAL A 48 -2.88 4.83 -1.97
C VAL A 48 -2.54 4.45 -3.40
N GLY A 49 -1.24 4.36 -3.76
CA GLY A 49 -0.80 3.87 -5.05
C GLY A 49 -1.31 2.46 -5.33
N ALA A 50 -1.11 1.53 -4.38
CA ALA A 50 -1.60 0.16 -4.49
C ALA A 50 -3.13 0.08 -4.63
N TYR A 51 -3.89 0.94 -3.93
CA TYR A 51 -5.35 1.03 -4.08
C TYR A 51 -5.74 1.53 -5.48
N LEU A 52 -5.10 2.59 -5.98
CA LEU A 52 -5.38 3.16 -7.30
C LEU A 52 -5.04 2.17 -8.43
N GLU A 53 -3.98 1.39 -8.25
CA GLU A 53 -3.59 0.30 -9.15
C GLU A 53 -4.43 -0.98 -8.98
N ARG A 54 -5.43 -0.96 -8.09
CA ARG A 54 -6.34 -2.08 -7.81
C ARG A 54 -5.65 -3.33 -7.26
N GLN A 55 -4.48 -3.18 -6.67
CA GLN A 55 -3.79 -4.26 -5.99
C GLN A 55 -4.43 -4.57 -4.63
N ILE A 56 -5.09 -3.57 -4.03
CA ILE A 56 -5.82 -3.68 -2.76
C ILE A 56 -7.16 -2.93 -2.82
N ASN A 57 -8.12 -3.37 -2.00
CA ASN A 57 -9.42 -2.71 -1.83
C ASN A 57 -9.35 -1.62 -0.72
N LEU A 58 -10.46 -0.89 -0.51
CA LEU A 58 -10.51 0.19 0.47
C LEU A 58 -10.32 -0.31 1.92
N GLY A 59 -10.90 -1.46 2.26
CA GLY A 59 -10.75 -2.07 3.58
C GLY A 59 -9.30 -2.42 3.89
N LYS A 60 -8.59 -3.05 2.94
CA LYS A 60 -7.17 -3.37 3.09
C LYS A 60 -6.29 -2.13 3.14
N ALA A 61 -6.61 -1.09 2.37
CA ALA A 61 -5.94 0.19 2.47
C ALA A 61 -6.12 0.82 3.87
N ALA A 62 -7.33 0.76 4.43
CA ALA A 62 -7.62 1.26 5.77
C ALA A 62 -6.85 0.48 6.85
N GLU A 63 -6.81 -0.85 6.76
CA GLU A 63 -6.02 -1.72 7.63
C GLU A 63 -4.53 -1.33 7.61
N LEU A 64 -3.92 -1.22 6.42
CA LEU A 64 -2.50 -0.89 6.25
C LEU A 64 -2.14 0.53 6.73
N LEU A 65 -3.12 1.44 6.74
CA LEU A 65 -2.96 2.80 7.26
C LEU A 65 -3.28 2.92 8.74
N GLY A 66 -3.76 1.86 9.39
CA GLY A 66 -4.22 1.91 10.78
C GLY A 66 -5.42 2.85 10.97
N MET A 67 -6.29 2.94 9.96
CA MET A 67 -7.45 3.83 9.95
C MET A 67 -8.75 3.02 9.90
N HIS A 68 -9.83 3.59 10.43
CA HIS A 68 -11.16 3.06 10.18
C HIS A 68 -11.56 3.28 8.71
N GLU A 69 -12.19 2.29 8.07
CA GLU A 69 -12.50 2.35 6.64
C GLU A 69 -13.37 3.58 6.27
N MET A 70 -14.38 3.90 7.09
CA MET A 70 -15.22 5.08 6.86
C MET A 70 -14.42 6.40 6.93
N ALA A 71 -13.43 6.49 7.83
CA ALA A 71 -12.58 7.67 7.91
C ALA A 71 -11.65 7.78 6.69
N LEU A 72 -11.16 6.65 6.17
CA LEU A 72 -10.38 6.64 4.93
C LEU A 72 -11.24 7.05 3.74
N ARG A 73 -12.49 6.58 3.67
CA ARG A 73 -13.47 6.96 2.64
C ARG A 73 -13.68 8.47 2.60
N GLU A 74 -13.95 9.08 3.75
CA GLU A 74 -14.12 10.54 3.87
C GLU A 74 -12.86 11.29 3.44
N ARG A 75 -11.69 10.80 3.85
CA ARG A 75 -10.41 11.39 3.47
C ARG A 75 -10.17 11.31 1.95
N PHE A 76 -10.51 10.20 1.32
CA PHE A 76 -10.41 10.06 -0.14
C PHE A 76 -11.33 11.07 -0.85
N LEU A 77 -12.58 11.23 -0.40
CA LEU A 77 -13.49 12.24 -0.93
C LEU A 77 -12.92 13.66 -0.79
N ALA A 78 -12.40 14.00 0.40
CA ALA A 78 -11.82 15.31 0.66
C ALA A 78 -10.59 15.61 -0.21
N LEU A 79 -9.80 14.58 -0.55
CA LEU A 79 -8.62 14.68 -1.41
C LEU A 79 -8.91 14.49 -2.90
N GLY A 80 -10.17 14.25 -3.28
CA GLY A 80 -10.55 13.96 -4.67
C GLY A 80 -10.02 12.62 -5.20
N ILE A 81 -9.62 11.70 -4.30
CA ILE A 81 -9.20 10.35 -4.66
C ILE A 81 -10.47 9.54 -4.99
N PRO A 82 -10.52 8.87 -6.16
CA PRO A 82 -11.73 8.18 -6.59
C PRO A 82 -12.09 7.02 -5.65
N LEU A 83 -13.30 7.07 -5.09
CA LEU A 83 -13.91 5.93 -4.43
C LEU A 83 -14.36 4.92 -5.49
N ARG A 84 -13.95 3.66 -5.30
CA ARG A 84 -14.52 2.55 -6.04
C ARG A 84 -15.85 2.15 -5.43
N ILE A 85 -16.87 1.98 -6.26
CA ILE A 85 -18.16 1.40 -5.84
C ILE A 85 -18.18 -0.05 -6.30
N GLY A 86 -18.05 -0.96 -5.34
CA GLY A 86 -18.12 -2.41 -5.54
C GLY A 86 -16.79 -3.11 -5.87
N PRO A 87 -16.77 -4.45 -5.72
CA PRO A 87 -15.62 -5.27 -6.07
C PRO A 87 -15.41 -5.30 -7.59
N ALA A 88 -14.15 -5.26 -8.02
CA ALA A 88 -13.77 -5.34 -9.42
C ALA A 88 -13.92 -6.78 -9.95
N ASP A 89 -13.81 -7.76 -9.06
CA ASP A 89 -13.95 -9.17 -9.36
C ASP A 89 -14.38 -10.01 -8.14
N LEU A 90 -14.55 -11.31 -8.37
CA LEU A 90 -15.01 -12.28 -7.38
C LEU A 90 -13.99 -12.54 -6.26
N ALA A 91 -12.70 -12.29 -6.50
CA ALA A 91 -11.65 -12.45 -5.50
C ALA A 91 -11.69 -11.28 -4.50
N GLU A 92 -11.90 -10.07 -4.99
CA GLU A 92 -12.08 -8.89 -4.14
C GLU A 92 -13.37 -8.98 -3.32
N ALA A 93 -14.46 -9.48 -3.92
CA ALA A 93 -15.70 -9.76 -3.20
C ALA A 93 -15.50 -10.78 -2.05
N LYS A 94 -14.65 -11.79 -2.25
CA LYS A 94 -14.32 -12.77 -1.18
C LYS A 94 -13.49 -12.15 -0.07
N ALA A 95 -12.51 -11.32 -0.41
CA ALA A 95 -11.68 -10.62 0.56
C ALA A 95 -12.51 -9.66 1.44
N GLU A 96 -13.53 -8.99 0.87
CA GLU A 96 -14.47 -8.17 1.65
C GLU A 96 -15.30 -9.00 2.64
N VAL A 97 -15.74 -10.21 2.25
CA VAL A 97 -16.49 -11.11 3.15
C VAL A 97 -15.60 -11.67 4.26
N GLU A 98 -14.33 -11.98 3.98
CA GLU A 98 -13.39 -12.45 5.00
C GLU A 98 -13.04 -11.37 6.03
N ALA A 99 -12.97 -10.09 5.63
CA ALA A 99 -12.66 -8.99 6.53
C ALA A 99 -13.78 -8.66 7.54
N ILE A 100 -15.02 -9.13 7.31
CA ILE A 100 -16.19 -8.87 8.16
C ILE A 100 -16.43 -10.01 9.18
N ARG A 101 -15.73 -11.14 9.06
CA ARG A 101 -15.87 -12.33 9.93
C ARG A 101 -14.88 -12.30 11.08
#